data_AF-A0A218U7I7-F1
#
_entry.id   AF-A0A218U7I7-F1
#
_cell.length_a   1.000
_cell.length_b   1.000
_cell.length_c   1.000
_cell.angle_alpha   90.00
_cell.angle_beta   90.00
_cell.angle_gamma   90.00
#
_symmetry.space_group_name_H-M   'P 1'
#
loop_
_entity.id
_entity.type
_entity.pdbx_description
1 polymer ?
#
loop_
_entity_poly.entity_id
_entity_poly.type
_entity_poly.pdbx_seq_one_letter_code
_entity_poly.pdbx_strand_id
1 'polypeptide(L)'
;MANAHVLSKYSDIPLEELPWTELCALLCENVEALILNFHKAKERISHLEYICKHKTDNMNDLQQKQEDAFEKMSEQLKAQEHCWQKEKQYLEEQYSNMLAEVHARAQEGEETVQKTRQKLYGLEQIHEKVAHRNNSMTNTLSNGHKARPSLLAACALLSGALCPLYGRLGAVSCQRDILQEQLKHHEVLSQKIISLLCALPANVGSSQGKGRLGQRRAKRLVYVFRRAVIAVLAAHRLRALARCSCTFFVWTDGSRGCTGIQVCVGESRGRHVSRFEEEGVDCIEALDWLTSSNLYTAIVSSISELEVVLCKQDVHSWLSEHSLISAARNCFAKLMDNLSILMETVQGKPCGCRAYLERDSLVQRLARGLHRVNAQALEAGLYDRLPSTRNIAILQQEIFELSQRLHAAEVESRSLHLQLAECRWAFNEMRKDAEKAHRLQEQLNELQHVSAFDLEALLLQRDSPFYTFLICVLLENKHKNYLLPTEFSRNLALKSAKIIYMRS
;
A
#
# COMPACT_ATOMS: atom_id res chain seq x y z
N MET A 1 64.24 -101.77 116.87
CA MET A 1 65.32 -102.78 116.81
C MET A 1 65.97 -102.89 118.17
N ALA A 2 66.22 -104.13 118.57
CA ALA A 2 66.43 -104.64 119.93
C ALA A 2 67.59 -104.03 120.72
N ASN A 3 67.47 -104.02 122.05
CA ASN A 3 68.51 -104.22 123.08
C ASN A 3 67.77 -104.33 124.43
N ALA A 4 67.31 -105.53 124.80
CA ALA A 4 68.02 -106.58 125.54
C ALA A 4 67.91 -106.36 127.06
N HIS A 5 67.07 -107.20 127.68
CA HIS A 5 66.77 -107.24 129.11
C HIS A 5 67.95 -107.84 129.91
N VAL A 6 68.17 -107.35 131.13
CA VAL A 6 69.25 -107.78 132.05
C VAL A 6 69.04 -109.21 132.60
N LEU A 7 67.92 -109.87 132.27
CA LEU A 7 67.64 -111.26 132.62
C LEU A 7 68.50 -112.32 131.91
N SER A 8 69.45 -111.94 131.03
CA SER A 8 70.33 -112.93 130.37
C SER A 8 71.65 -113.22 131.11
N LYS A 9 71.89 -112.66 132.32
CA LYS A 9 73.15 -112.91 133.06
C LYS A 9 73.10 -114.08 134.05
N TYR A 10 71.92 -114.60 134.39
CA TYR A 10 71.77 -115.74 135.32
C TYR A 10 70.69 -116.69 134.78
N SER A 11 71.08 -117.64 133.92
CA SER A 11 70.14 -118.63 133.34
C SER A 11 70.14 -120.00 134.03
N ASP A 12 71.07 -120.28 134.95
CA ASP A 12 71.27 -121.65 135.46
C ASP A 12 71.10 -121.79 136.99
N ILE A 13 70.52 -120.80 137.68
CA ILE A 13 70.23 -120.88 139.13
C ILE A 13 68.74 -120.56 139.35
N PRO A 14 67.95 -121.48 139.97
CA PRO A 14 66.56 -121.22 140.32
C PRO A 14 66.45 -120.00 141.25
N LEU A 15 65.47 -119.12 141.00
CA LEU A 15 65.24 -117.87 141.76
C LEU A 15 65.05 -118.05 143.29
N GLU A 16 64.91 -119.29 143.79
CA GLU A 16 64.65 -119.61 145.19
C GLU A 16 65.91 -119.72 146.08
N GLU A 17 67.12 -119.83 145.50
CA GLU A 17 68.38 -119.96 146.26
C GLU A 17 69.27 -118.70 146.25
N LEU A 18 68.83 -117.63 145.58
CA LEU A 18 69.58 -116.37 145.53
C LEU A 18 69.39 -115.56 146.81
N PRO A 19 70.47 -115.09 147.46
CA PRO A 19 70.37 -114.20 148.61
C PRO A 19 69.63 -112.93 148.21
N TRP A 20 68.64 -112.52 149.01
CA TRP A 20 67.71 -111.39 148.74
C TRP A 20 68.39 -110.11 148.23
N THR A 21 69.63 -109.85 148.66
CA THR A 21 70.48 -108.74 148.18
C THR A 21 70.75 -108.75 146.67
N GLU A 22 70.97 -109.92 146.07
CA GLU A 22 71.26 -110.02 144.63
C GLU A 22 69.99 -109.86 143.78
N LEU A 23 68.85 -110.37 144.28
CA LEU A 23 67.55 -110.21 143.62
C LEU A 23 67.10 -108.74 143.63
N CYS A 24 67.32 -108.02 144.73
CA CYS A 24 67.09 -106.57 144.81
C CYS A 24 68.00 -105.78 143.87
N ALA A 25 69.28 -106.12 143.74
CA ALA A 25 70.19 -105.45 142.81
C ALA A 25 69.78 -105.63 141.35
N LEU A 26 69.38 -106.86 140.96
CA LEU A 26 68.91 -107.18 139.61
C LEU A 26 67.58 -106.49 139.28
N LEU A 27 66.71 -106.33 140.29
CA LEU A 27 65.47 -105.56 140.16
C LEU A 27 65.76 -104.06 140.01
N CYS A 28 66.69 -103.52 140.79
CA CYS A 28 67.14 -102.13 140.67
C CYS A 28 67.75 -101.83 139.30
N GLU A 29 68.64 -102.67 138.79
CA GLU A 29 69.25 -102.49 137.45
C GLU A 29 68.20 -102.56 136.33
N ASN A 30 67.22 -103.47 136.43
CA ASN A 30 66.12 -103.53 135.46
C ASN A 30 65.24 -102.29 135.51
N VAL A 31 64.94 -101.78 136.71
CA VAL A 31 64.16 -100.55 136.90
C VAL A 31 64.92 -99.35 136.36
N GLU A 32 66.22 -99.23 136.61
CA GLU A 32 67.07 -98.17 136.07
C GLU A 32 67.18 -98.22 134.54
N ALA A 33 67.34 -99.41 133.95
CA ALA A 33 67.31 -99.59 132.50
C ALA A 33 65.95 -99.23 131.89
N LEU A 34 64.84 -99.54 132.59
CA LEU A 34 63.51 -99.14 132.17
C LEU A 34 63.35 -97.61 132.23
N ILE A 35 63.82 -96.96 133.30
CA ILE A 35 63.78 -95.51 133.46
C ILE A 35 64.60 -94.81 132.37
N LEU A 36 65.78 -95.34 132.03
CA LEU A 36 66.62 -94.81 130.95
C LEU A 36 65.94 -94.97 129.58
N ASN A 37 65.36 -96.14 129.32
CA ASN A 37 64.61 -96.38 128.09
C ASN A 37 63.35 -95.51 128.01
N PHE A 38 62.68 -95.26 129.13
CA PHE A 38 61.52 -94.38 129.20
C PHE A 38 61.92 -92.92 128.94
N HIS A 39 63.05 -92.45 129.49
CA HIS A 39 63.62 -91.14 129.16
C HIS A 39 63.97 -91.03 127.67
N LYS A 40 64.62 -92.04 127.10
CA LYS A 40 65.00 -92.07 125.68
C LYS A 40 63.78 -92.14 124.74
N ALA A 41 62.73 -92.86 125.14
CA ALA A 41 61.46 -92.88 124.43
C ALA A 41 60.75 -91.53 124.51
N LYS A 42 60.75 -90.89 125.69
CA LYS A 42 60.20 -89.56 125.90
C LYS A 42 60.91 -88.51 125.04
N GLU A 43 62.24 -88.51 124.98
CA GLU A 43 63.01 -87.62 124.09
C GLU A 43 62.68 -87.84 122.62
N ARG A 44 62.55 -89.11 122.19
CA ARG A 44 62.13 -89.43 120.81
C ARG A 44 60.72 -88.97 120.51
N ILE A 45 59.79 -89.11 121.46
CA ILE A 45 58.42 -88.60 121.33
C ILE A 45 58.45 -87.08 121.22
N SER A 46 59.17 -86.38 122.09
CA SER A 46 59.30 -84.91 122.02
C SER A 46 59.94 -84.43 120.70
N HIS A 47 60.92 -85.16 120.17
CA HIS A 47 61.51 -84.84 118.87
C HIS A 47 60.55 -85.09 117.71
N LEU A 48 59.80 -86.20 117.73
CA LEU A 48 58.76 -86.49 116.73
C LEU A 48 57.60 -85.50 116.81
N GLU A 49 57.17 -85.11 118.00
CA GLU A 49 56.18 -84.06 118.22
C GLU A 49 56.65 -82.73 117.65
N TYR A 50 57.92 -82.37 117.87
CA TYR A 50 58.53 -81.18 117.26
C TYR A 50 58.56 -81.27 115.73
N ILE A 51 58.99 -82.39 115.15
CA ILE A 51 59.00 -82.59 113.70
C ILE A 51 57.59 -82.56 113.12
N CYS A 52 56.63 -83.23 113.75
CA CYS A 52 55.24 -83.26 113.32
C CYS A 52 54.62 -81.85 113.38
N LYS A 53 54.90 -81.09 114.44
CA LYS A 53 54.46 -79.70 114.58
C LYS A 53 55.09 -78.82 113.51
N HIS A 54 56.41 -78.86 113.35
CA HIS A 54 57.12 -78.09 112.32
C HIS A 54 56.67 -78.44 110.89
N LYS A 55 56.41 -79.72 110.60
CA LYS A 55 55.88 -80.14 109.29
C LYS A 55 54.44 -79.68 109.08
N THR A 56 53.62 -79.67 110.12
CA THR A 56 52.26 -79.12 110.08
C THR A 56 52.29 -77.62 109.85
N ASP A 57 53.13 -76.90 110.60
CA ASP A 57 53.28 -75.45 110.47
C ASP A 57 53.80 -75.07 109.07
N ASN A 58 54.80 -75.79 108.53
CA ASN A 58 55.28 -75.60 107.16
C ASN A 58 54.22 -75.96 106.10
N MET A 59 53.41 -77.00 106.32
CA MET A 59 52.33 -77.36 105.40
C MET A 59 51.26 -76.27 105.37
N ASN A 60 50.88 -75.74 106.54
CA ASN A 60 49.92 -74.65 106.66
C ASN A 60 50.44 -73.37 106.00
N ASP A 61 51.72 -73.02 106.21
CA ASP A 61 52.35 -71.86 105.55
C ASP A 61 52.42 -72.03 104.03
N LEU A 62 52.74 -73.23 103.53
CA LEU A 62 52.73 -73.52 102.10
C LEU A 62 51.32 -73.45 101.50
N GLN A 63 50.32 -74.02 102.18
CA GLN A 63 48.93 -73.96 101.77
C GLN A 63 48.43 -72.52 101.73
N GLN A 64 48.71 -71.72 102.76
CA GLN A 64 48.35 -70.30 102.80
C GLN A 64 49.00 -69.54 101.64
N LYS A 65 50.29 -69.75 101.39
CA LYS A 65 50.99 -69.12 100.25
C LYS A 65 50.41 -69.52 98.90
N GLN A 66 49.97 -70.77 98.76
CA GLN A 66 49.32 -71.26 97.55
C GLN A 66 47.93 -70.64 97.37
N GLU A 67 47.13 -70.55 98.43
CA GLU A 67 45.81 -69.90 98.44
C GLU A 67 45.95 -68.41 98.11
N ASP A 68 46.86 -67.69 98.76
CA ASP A 68 47.17 -66.28 98.49
C ASP A 68 47.63 -66.06 97.04
N ALA A 69 48.41 -67.00 96.48
CA ALA A 69 48.87 -66.93 95.10
C ALA A 69 47.71 -67.17 94.11
N PHE A 70 46.82 -68.13 94.38
CA PHE A 70 45.64 -68.37 93.55
C PHE A 70 44.63 -67.22 93.63
N GLU A 71 44.45 -66.62 94.80
CA GLU A 71 43.58 -65.47 94.99
C GLU A 71 44.10 -64.28 94.18
N LYS A 72 45.41 -63.96 94.29
CA LYS A 72 46.05 -62.93 93.46
C LYS A 72 45.93 -63.21 91.96
N MET A 73 46.11 -64.46 91.54
CA MET A 73 46.01 -64.85 90.13
C MET A 73 44.57 -64.73 89.61
N SER A 74 43.59 -65.10 90.44
CA SER A 74 42.15 -64.96 90.16
C SER A 74 41.75 -63.48 90.03
N GLU A 75 42.23 -62.61 90.92
CA GLU A 75 42.01 -61.17 90.83
C GLU A 75 42.64 -60.56 89.57
N GLN A 76 43.86 -60.96 89.22
CA GLN A 76 44.52 -60.52 87.98
C GLN A 76 43.75 -60.96 86.74
N LEU A 77 43.26 -62.21 86.70
CA LEU A 77 42.46 -62.73 85.58
C LEU A 77 41.14 -61.96 85.45
N LYS A 78 40.44 -61.68 86.56
CA LYS A 78 39.21 -60.87 86.56
C LYS A 78 39.47 -59.43 86.10
N ALA A 79 40.57 -58.83 86.53
CA ALA A 79 40.95 -57.49 86.08
C ALA A 79 41.26 -57.46 84.59
N GLN A 80 41.96 -58.48 84.07
CA GLN A 80 42.26 -58.64 82.66
C GLN A 80 41.00 -58.87 81.82
N GLU A 81 40.11 -59.77 82.24
CA GLU A 81 38.82 -60.02 81.59
C GLU A 81 37.96 -58.75 81.54
N HIS A 82 37.91 -57.99 82.63
CA HIS A 82 37.20 -56.71 82.67
C HIS A 82 37.83 -55.66 81.74
N CYS A 83 39.16 -55.58 81.65
CA CYS A 83 39.84 -54.72 80.68
C CYS A 83 39.51 -55.11 79.24
N TRP A 84 39.56 -56.40 78.90
CA TRP A 84 39.18 -56.89 77.57
C TRP A 84 37.71 -56.67 77.25
N GLN A 85 36.82 -56.83 78.22
CA GLN A 85 35.39 -56.57 78.03
C GLN A 85 35.12 -55.08 77.75
N LYS A 86 35.84 -54.18 78.43
CA LYS A 86 35.76 -52.73 78.15
C LYS A 86 36.28 -52.39 76.75
N GLU A 87 37.42 -52.95 76.35
CA GLU A 87 37.99 -52.73 75.01
C GLU A 87 37.07 -53.27 73.91
N LYS A 88 36.50 -54.46 74.12
CA LYS A 88 35.49 -55.04 73.23
C LYS A 88 34.26 -54.14 73.09
N GLN A 89 33.69 -53.69 74.20
CA GLN A 89 32.53 -52.79 74.19
C GLN A 89 32.85 -51.47 73.47
N TYR A 90 34.03 -50.88 73.73
CA TYR A 90 34.47 -49.67 73.05
C TYR A 90 34.58 -49.89 71.53
N LEU A 91 35.21 -50.98 71.08
CA LEU A 91 35.33 -51.29 69.66
C LEU A 91 33.97 -51.57 69.01
N GLU A 92 33.09 -52.34 69.67
CA GLU A 92 31.73 -52.60 69.18
C GLU A 92 30.93 -51.30 69.02
N GLU A 93 31.05 -50.38 69.97
CA GLU A 93 30.40 -49.06 69.89
C GLU A 93 30.99 -48.20 68.75
N GLN A 94 32.32 -48.18 68.59
CA GLN A 94 32.98 -47.48 67.48
C GLN A 94 32.57 -48.04 66.12
N TYR A 95 32.53 -49.38 65.96
CA TYR A 95 32.09 -50.00 64.71
C TYR A 95 30.61 -49.77 64.44
N SER A 96 29.76 -49.84 65.47
CA SER A 96 28.32 -49.54 65.35
C SER A 96 28.10 -48.09 64.89
N ASN A 97 28.81 -47.14 65.50
CA ASN A 97 28.74 -45.73 65.11
C ASN A 97 29.23 -45.50 63.67
N MET A 98 30.36 -46.12 63.29
CA MET A 98 30.90 -46.01 61.94
C MET A 98 29.96 -46.62 60.89
N LEU A 99 29.33 -47.76 61.19
CA LEU A 99 28.34 -48.39 60.31
C LEU A 99 27.09 -47.51 60.17
N ALA A 100 26.60 -46.92 61.26
CA ALA A 100 25.47 -46.00 61.22
C ALA A 100 25.77 -44.75 60.37
N GLU A 101 26.97 -44.19 60.51
CA GLU A 101 27.41 -43.02 59.73
C GLU A 101 27.56 -43.36 58.24
N VAL A 102 28.15 -44.52 57.91
CA VAL A 102 28.27 -44.99 56.52
C VAL A 102 26.87 -45.24 55.93
N HIS A 103 25.95 -45.83 56.69
CA HIS A 103 24.58 -46.05 56.25
C HIS A 103 23.82 -44.75 56.01
N ALA A 104 23.95 -43.77 56.91
CA ALA A 104 23.34 -42.44 56.73
C ALA A 104 23.89 -41.74 55.48
N ARG A 105 25.21 -41.76 55.28
CA ARG A 105 25.86 -41.20 54.09
C ARG A 105 25.43 -41.92 52.80
N ALA A 106 25.26 -43.24 52.83
CA ALA A 106 24.78 -44.01 51.69
C ALA A 106 23.33 -43.65 51.33
N GLN A 107 22.46 -43.51 52.33
CA GLN A 107 21.07 -43.10 52.12
C GLN A 107 20.96 -41.68 51.56
N GLU A 108 21.72 -40.71 52.08
CA GLU A 108 21.78 -39.36 51.53
C GLU A 108 22.30 -39.36 50.08
N GLY A 109 23.32 -40.19 49.80
CA GLY A 109 23.81 -40.45 48.45
C GLY A 109 22.72 -41.00 47.52
N GLU A 110 21.92 -41.96 47.97
CA GLU A 110 20.83 -42.54 47.19
C GLU A 110 19.70 -41.53 46.92
N GLU A 111 19.31 -40.73 47.91
CA GLU A 111 18.31 -39.67 47.74
C GLU A 111 18.76 -38.61 46.74
N THR A 112 20.03 -38.19 46.82
CA THR A 112 20.60 -37.20 45.88
C THR A 112 20.69 -37.77 44.47
N VAL A 113 21.07 -39.04 44.29
CA VAL A 113 21.03 -39.74 43.00
C VAL A 113 19.61 -39.83 42.46
N GLN A 114 18.62 -40.17 43.29
CA GLN A 114 17.23 -40.27 42.84
C GLN A 114 16.67 -38.90 42.43
N LYS A 115 16.97 -37.84 43.19
CA LYS A 115 16.59 -36.47 42.86
C LYS A 115 17.23 -35.98 41.57
N THR A 116 18.50 -36.30 41.33
CA THR A 116 19.20 -35.94 40.08
C THR A 116 18.66 -36.72 38.89
N ARG A 117 18.33 -38.02 39.07
CA ARG A 117 17.70 -38.84 38.05
C ARG A 117 16.32 -38.30 37.62
N GLN A 118 15.49 -37.87 38.57
CA GLN A 118 14.20 -37.22 38.26
C GLN A 118 14.38 -35.93 37.45
N LYS A 119 15.36 -35.09 37.82
CA LYS A 119 15.69 -33.88 37.05
C LYS A 119 16.17 -34.21 35.64
N LEU A 120 16.98 -35.26 35.49
CA LEU A 120 17.46 -35.73 34.19
C LEU A 120 16.29 -36.13 33.28
N TYR A 121 15.32 -36.90 33.78
CA TYR A 121 14.11 -37.25 33.03
C TYR A 121 13.31 -36.01 32.58
N GLY A 122 13.19 -35.00 33.45
CA GLY A 122 12.55 -33.73 33.09
C GLY A 122 13.29 -32.99 31.97
N LEU A 123 14.63 -32.96 32.03
CA LEU A 123 15.47 -32.37 30.99
C LEU A 123 15.39 -33.14 29.67
N GLU A 124 15.37 -34.48 29.70
CA GLU A 124 15.20 -35.31 28.51
C GLU A 124 13.87 -35.04 27.81
N GLN A 125 12.76 -34.93 28.55
CA GLN A 125 11.46 -34.56 27.97
C GLN A 125 11.46 -33.17 27.33
N ILE A 126 12.15 -32.20 27.95
CA ILE A 126 12.29 -30.86 27.39
C ILE A 126 13.14 -30.92 26.11
N HIS A 127 14.25 -31.65 26.13
CA HIS A 127 15.12 -31.85 24.98
C HIS A 127 14.36 -32.48 23.81
N GLU A 128 13.59 -33.53 24.05
CA GLU A 128 12.76 -34.18 23.02
C GLU A 128 11.70 -33.24 22.45
N LYS A 129 11.00 -32.46 23.30
CA LYS A 129 10.04 -31.44 22.87
C LYS A 129 10.68 -30.35 22.01
N VAL A 130 11.87 -29.88 22.39
CA VAL A 130 12.62 -28.87 21.64
C VAL A 130 13.11 -29.44 20.32
N ALA A 131 13.65 -30.66 20.31
CA ALA A 131 14.07 -31.35 19.08
C ALA A 131 12.91 -31.53 18.11
N HIS A 132 11.73 -31.94 18.60
CA HIS A 132 10.53 -32.07 17.78
C HIS A 132 10.08 -30.72 17.19
N ARG A 133 10.06 -29.65 18.00
CA ARG A 133 9.75 -28.29 17.50
C ARG A 133 10.76 -27.81 16.46
N ASN A 134 12.05 -28.07 16.69
CA ASN A 134 13.11 -27.68 15.75
C ASN A 134 12.98 -28.42 14.42
N ASN A 135 12.71 -29.72 14.46
CA ASN A 135 12.46 -30.53 13.26
C ASN A 135 11.22 -30.05 12.50
N SER A 136 10.13 -29.73 13.22
CA SER A 136 8.92 -29.17 12.64
C SER A 136 9.19 -27.81 11.96
N MET A 137 9.88 -26.89 12.64
CA MET A 137 10.30 -25.60 12.10
C MET A 137 11.20 -25.74 10.87
N THR A 138 12.14 -26.68 10.89
CA THR A 138 13.05 -26.94 9.77
C THR A 138 12.28 -27.47 8.57
N ASN A 139 11.32 -28.37 8.80
CA ASN A 139 10.45 -28.91 7.76
C ASN A 139 9.56 -27.82 7.14
N THR A 140 8.92 -26.96 7.93
CA THR A 140 8.10 -25.85 7.41
C THR A 140 8.93 -24.85 6.63
N LEU A 141 10.13 -24.51 7.09
CA LEU A 141 11.06 -23.62 6.39
C LEU A 141 11.51 -24.23 5.05
N SER A 142 11.82 -25.54 5.04
CA SER A 142 12.22 -26.25 3.81
C SER A 142 11.08 -26.29 2.78
N ASN A 143 9.84 -26.51 3.23
CA ASN A 143 8.66 -26.52 2.36
C ASN A 143 8.37 -25.12 1.81
N GLY A 144 8.51 -24.08 2.63
CA GLY A 144 8.41 -22.68 2.17
C GLY A 144 9.49 -22.33 1.14
N HIS A 145 10.73 -22.79 1.34
CA HIS A 145 11.82 -22.56 0.40
C HIS A 145 11.57 -23.25 -0.96
N LYS A 146 11.01 -24.47 -0.96
CA LYS A 146 10.63 -25.18 -2.19
C LYS A 146 9.47 -24.51 -2.95
N ALA A 147 8.52 -23.91 -2.25
CA ALA A 147 7.37 -23.23 -2.87
C ALA A 147 7.71 -21.83 -3.41
N ARG A 148 8.76 -21.19 -2.89
CA ARG A 148 9.19 -19.84 -3.26
C ARG A 148 9.52 -19.65 -4.76
N PRO A 149 10.30 -20.52 -5.43
CA PRO A 149 10.57 -20.36 -6.87
C PRO A 149 9.32 -20.54 -7.73
N SER A 150 8.44 -21.49 -7.39
CA SER A 150 7.15 -21.66 -8.10
C SER A 150 6.23 -20.45 -7.92
N LEU A 151 6.18 -19.87 -6.72
CA LEU A 151 5.40 -18.66 -6.45
C LEU A 151 5.99 -17.45 -7.20
N LEU A 152 7.31 -17.29 -7.18
CA LEU A 152 7.98 -16.22 -7.92
C LEU A 152 7.73 -16.35 -9.43
N ALA A 153 7.82 -17.55 -9.98
CA ALA A 153 7.48 -17.80 -11.38
C ALA A 153 6.02 -17.44 -11.69
N ALA A 154 5.07 -17.83 -10.82
CA ALA A 154 3.68 -17.43 -10.97
C ALA A 154 3.50 -15.90 -10.91
N CYS A 155 4.17 -15.22 -9.98
CA CYS A 155 4.15 -13.77 -9.90
C CYS A 155 4.80 -13.11 -11.13
N ALA A 156 5.86 -13.69 -11.70
CA ALA A 156 6.52 -13.21 -12.90
C ALA A 156 5.61 -13.31 -14.13
N LEU A 157 4.89 -14.43 -14.27
CA LEU A 157 3.89 -14.63 -15.31
C LEU A 157 2.71 -13.66 -15.16
N LEU A 158 2.19 -13.50 -13.94
CA LEU A 158 1.10 -12.55 -13.66
C LEU A 158 1.53 -11.12 -13.91
N SER A 159 2.73 -10.72 -13.49
CA SER A 159 3.27 -9.37 -13.74
C SER A 159 3.46 -9.13 -15.23
N GLY A 160 3.97 -10.14 -15.95
CA GLY A 160 4.14 -10.12 -17.40
C GLY A 160 2.83 -9.98 -18.17
N ALA A 161 1.70 -10.44 -17.61
CA ALA A 161 0.37 -10.25 -18.19
C ALA A 161 -0.30 -8.93 -17.75
N LEU A 162 -0.17 -8.57 -16.47
CA LEU A 162 -0.87 -7.45 -15.86
C LEU A 162 -0.34 -6.10 -16.36
N CYS A 163 0.98 -5.93 -16.45
CA CYS A 163 1.58 -4.65 -16.86
C CYS A 163 1.18 -4.21 -18.27
N PRO A 164 1.24 -5.07 -19.31
CA PRO A 164 0.75 -4.71 -20.64
C PRO A 164 -0.75 -4.41 -20.68
N LEU A 165 -1.56 -5.17 -19.93
CA LEU A 165 -3.01 -4.92 -19.84
C LEU A 165 -3.32 -3.58 -19.19
N TYR A 166 -2.61 -3.24 -18.12
CA TYR A 166 -2.74 -1.96 -17.43
C TYR A 166 -2.34 -0.78 -18.33
N GLY A 167 -1.21 -0.90 -19.04
CA GLY A 167 -0.79 0.11 -20.01
C GLY A 167 -1.79 0.30 -21.15
N ARG A 168 -2.35 -0.79 -21.68
CA ARG A 168 -3.42 -0.75 -22.70
C ARG A 168 -4.69 -0.09 -22.17
N LEU A 169 -5.09 -0.41 -20.94
CA LEU A 169 -6.25 0.22 -20.28
C LEU A 169 -6.04 1.73 -20.13
N GLY A 170 -4.85 2.16 -19.74
CA GLY A 170 -4.47 3.57 -19.68
C GLY A 170 -4.60 4.26 -21.04
N ALA A 171 -4.03 3.67 -22.10
CA ALA A 171 -4.11 4.22 -23.44
C ALA A 171 -5.55 4.32 -23.98
N VAL A 172 -6.38 3.30 -23.73
CA VAL A 172 -7.81 3.30 -24.11
C VAL A 172 -8.58 4.35 -23.33
N SER A 173 -8.27 4.53 -22.03
CA SER A 173 -8.89 5.57 -21.21
C SER A 173 -8.56 6.96 -21.73
N CYS A 174 -7.29 7.24 -22.07
CA CYS A 174 -6.92 8.51 -22.69
C CYS A 174 -7.61 8.73 -24.04
N GLN A 175 -7.74 7.69 -24.87
CA GLN A 175 -8.46 7.79 -26.14
C GLN A 175 -9.95 8.10 -25.95
N ARG A 176 -10.60 7.46 -24.97
CA ARG A 176 -11.97 7.74 -24.58
C ARG A 176 -12.12 9.21 -24.17
N ASP A 177 -11.22 9.72 -23.33
CA ASP A 177 -11.29 11.09 -22.83
C ASP A 177 -11.16 12.13 -23.97
N ILE A 178 -10.22 11.90 -24.89
CA ILE A 178 -10.07 12.74 -26.09
C ILE A 178 -11.34 12.68 -26.96
N LEU A 179 -11.89 11.48 -27.22
CA LEU A 179 -13.11 11.32 -28.02
C LEU A 179 -14.33 11.97 -27.35
N GLN A 180 -14.44 11.85 -26.04
CA GLN A 180 -15.49 12.48 -25.25
C GLN A 180 -15.41 14.00 -25.35
N GLU A 181 -14.20 14.57 -25.32
CA GLU A 181 -14.00 16.00 -25.52
C GLU A 181 -14.38 16.44 -26.94
N GLN A 182 -14.02 15.67 -27.97
CA GLN A 182 -14.44 15.95 -29.35
C GLN A 182 -15.96 15.86 -29.54
N LEU A 183 -16.63 14.91 -28.88
CA LEU A 183 -18.10 14.80 -28.92
C LEU A 183 -18.77 16.02 -28.28
N LYS A 184 -18.29 16.47 -27.12
CA LYS A 184 -18.80 17.70 -26.49
C LYS A 184 -18.65 18.92 -27.40
N HIS A 185 -17.47 19.08 -28.03
CA HIS A 185 -17.23 20.15 -28.99
C HIS A 185 -18.19 20.08 -30.20
N HIS A 186 -18.45 18.87 -30.71
CA HIS A 186 -19.40 18.67 -31.80
C HIS A 186 -20.83 19.01 -31.41
N GLU A 187 -21.27 18.64 -30.21
CA GLU A 187 -22.61 18.92 -29.69
C GLU A 187 -22.85 20.43 -29.56
N VAL A 188 -21.90 21.17 -28.96
CA VAL A 188 -21.94 22.64 -28.87
C VAL A 188 -22.01 23.28 -30.26
N LEU A 189 -21.23 22.76 -31.21
CA LEU A 189 -21.23 23.26 -32.59
C LEU A 189 -22.58 23.00 -33.28
N SER A 190 -23.17 21.82 -33.07
CA SER A 190 -24.49 21.47 -33.59
C SER A 190 -25.57 22.40 -33.05
N GLN A 191 -25.57 22.66 -31.74
CA GLN A 191 -26.50 23.61 -31.11
C GLN A 191 -26.37 25.03 -31.70
N LYS A 192 -25.14 25.52 -31.93
CA LYS A 192 -24.91 26.82 -32.59
C LYS A 192 -25.45 26.86 -34.01
N ILE A 193 -25.28 25.78 -34.78
CA ILE A 193 -25.83 25.68 -36.14
C ILE A 193 -27.36 25.69 -36.11
N ILE A 194 -27.98 24.93 -35.20
CA ILE A 194 -29.44 24.90 -35.03
C ILE A 194 -29.97 26.28 -34.66
N SER A 195 -29.32 26.96 -33.70
CA SER A 195 -29.68 28.34 -33.31
C SER A 195 -29.61 29.32 -34.48
N LEU A 196 -28.56 29.24 -35.30
CA LEU A 196 -28.44 30.06 -36.51
C LEU A 196 -29.52 29.75 -37.55
N LEU A 197 -29.84 28.46 -37.75
CA LEU A 197 -30.91 28.03 -38.65
C LEU A 197 -32.29 28.54 -38.19
N CYS A 198 -32.56 28.51 -36.89
CA CYS A 198 -33.80 29.05 -36.32
C CYS A 198 -33.89 30.58 -36.43
N ALA A 199 -32.76 31.29 -36.47
CA ALA A 199 -32.72 32.74 -36.66
C ALA A 199 -32.97 33.17 -38.12
N LEU A 200 -32.86 32.24 -39.08
CA LEU A 200 -33.09 32.52 -40.50
C LEU A 200 -34.51 32.08 -40.90
N PRO A 201 -35.30 32.93 -41.61
CA PRO A 201 -36.64 32.56 -42.05
C PRO A 201 -36.58 31.42 -43.09
N ALA A 202 -37.46 30.42 -42.93
CA ALA A 202 -37.46 29.14 -43.67
C ALA A 202 -37.72 29.24 -45.20
N ASN A 203 -37.91 30.45 -45.75
CA ASN A 203 -38.25 30.65 -47.14
C ASN A 203 -37.02 31.03 -47.98
N VAL A 204 -36.12 30.08 -48.17
CA VAL A 204 -35.09 30.17 -49.23
C VAL A 204 -35.46 29.19 -50.32
N GLY A 205 -36.17 29.72 -51.32
CA GLY A 205 -36.53 29.00 -52.54
C GLY A 205 -35.31 28.42 -53.24
N SER A 206 -35.43 27.17 -53.66
CA SER A 206 -34.42 26.38 -54.35
C SER A 206 -34.13 26.96 -55.75
N SER A 207 -33.22 27.92 -55.86
CA SER A 207 -32.70 28.35 -57.16
C SER A 207 -31.43 27.57 -57.54
N GLN A 208 -31.44 27.14 -58.80
CA GLN A 208 -30.55 26.22 -59.50
C GLN A 208 -29.04 26.44 -59.29
N GLY A 209 -28.27 25.35 -59.32
CA GLY A 209 -26.80 25.37 -59.40
C GLY A 209 -26.25 24.36 -60.39
N LYS A 210 -26.31 24.66 -61.70
CA LYS A 210 -25.65 23.84 -62.74
C LYS A 210 -24.10 23.87 -62.65
N GLY A 211 -23.50 24.83 -61.94
CA GLY A 211 -22.06 24.85 -61.61
C GLY A 211 -21.65 24.01 -60.38
N ARG A 212 -22.59 23.45 -59.61
CA ARG A 212 -22.29 22.78 -58.32
C ARG A 212 -21.84 21.32 -58.43
N LEU A 213 -21.96 20.68 -59.61
CA LEU A 213 -21.67 19.25 -59.77
C LEU A 213 -20.16 18.92 -59.68
N GLY A 214 -19.28 19.76 -60.25
CA GLY A 214 -17.83 19.61 -60.17
C GLY A 214 -17.31 19.80 -58.73
N GLN A 215 -17.75 20.86 -58.05
CA GLN A 215 -17.45 21.10 -56.63
C GLN A 215 -17.96 19.97 -55.72
N ARG A 216 -19.14 19.40 -55.98
CA ARG A 216 -19.67 18.25 -55.21
C ARG A 216 -18.82 16.99 -55.37
N ARG A 217 -18.34 16.70 -56.59
CA ARG A 217 -17.44 15.56 -56.85
C ARG A 217 -16.09 15.73 -56.14
N ALA A 218 -15.44 16.88 -56.27
CA ALA A 218 -14.17 17.14 -55.60
C ALA A 218 -14.31 17.12 -54.06
N LYS A 219 -15.38 17.71 -53.49
CA LYS A 219 -15.71 17.60 -52.05
C LYS A 219 -15.89 16.14 -51.60
N ARG A 220 -16.52 15.30 -52.42
CA ARG A 220 -16.70 13.86 -52.15
C ARG A 220 -15.35 13.14 -52.14
N LEU A 221 -14.46 13.44 -53.09
CA LEU A 221 -13.12 12.83 -53.17
C LEU A 221 -12.25 13.21 -51.96
N VAL A 222 -12.27 14.48 -51.52
CA VAL A 222 -11.57 14.91 -50.30
C VAL A 222 -12.10 14.18 -49.06
N TYR A 223 -13.42 13.99 -48.96
CA TYR A 223 -14.04 13.27 -47.84
C TYR A 223 -13.68 11.78 -47.85
N VAL A 224 -13.70 11.14 -49.03
CA VAL A 224 -13.27 9.75 -49.19
C VAL A 224 -11.79 9.59 -48.86
N PHE A 225 -10.93 10.51 -49.31
CA PHE A 225 -9.50 10.52 -48.98
C PHE A 225 -9.27 10.66 -47.48
N ARG A 226 -9.96 11.59 -46.80
CA ARG A 226 -9.86 11.75 -45.33
C ARG A 226 -10.33 10.49 -44.59
N ARG A 227 -11.44 9.86 -45.00
CA ARG A 227 -11.90 8.59 -44.42
C ARG A 227 -10.88 7.47 -44.62
N ALA A 228 -10.31 7.36 -45.82
CA ALA A 228 -9.29 6.38 -46.13
C ALA A 228 -8.00 6.62 -45.31
N VAL A 229 -7.54 7.86 -45.19
CA VAL A 229 -6.38 8.25 -44.36
C VAL A 229 -6.61 7.89 -42.89
N ILE A 230 -7.79 8.18 -42.34
CA ILE A 230 -8.14 7.82 -40.95
C ILE A 230 -8.10 6.30 -40.78
N ALA A 231 -8.70 5.55 -41.70
CA ALA A 231 -8.69 4.09 -41.65
C ALA A 231 -7.27 3.51 -41.77
N VAL A 232 -6.45 4.06 -42.66
CA VAL A 232 -5.05 3.64 -42.88
C VAL A 232 -4.17 4.00 -41.67
N LEU A 233 -4.36 5.16 -41.06
CA LEU A 233 -3.66 5.54 -39.83
C LEU A 233 -4.10 4.69 -38.63
N ALA A 234 -5.39 4.37 -38.52
CA ALA A 234 -5.90 3.47 -37.50
C ALA A 234 -5.30 2.06 -37.68
N ALA A 235 -5.31 1.52 -38.90
CA ALA A 235 -4.69 0.23 -39.23
C ALA A 235 -3.17 0.23 -38.99
N HIS A 236 -2.47 1.31 -39.31
CA HIS A 236 -1.04 1.45 -39.04
C HIS A 236 -0.74 1.55 -37.54
N ARG A 237 -1.56 2.27 -36.77
CA ARG A 237 -1.46 2.30 -35.31
C ARG A 237 -1.71 0.92 -34.72
N LEU A 238 -2.72 0.19 -35.19
CA LEU A 238 -2.98 -1.20 -34.79
C LEU A 238 -1.81 -2.13 -35.16
N ARG A 239 -1.23 -1.96 -36.36
CA ARG A 239 -0.06 -2.72 -36.80
C ARG A 239 1.20 -2.39 -36.00
N ALA A 240 1.39 -1.14 -35.61
CA ALA A 240 2.50 -0.72 -34.74
C ALA A 240 2.31 -1.27 -33.32
N LEU A 241 1.09 -1.21 -32.78
CA LEU A 241 0.73 -1.84 -31.50
C LEU A 241 1.01 -3.35 -31.52
N ALA A 242 0.69 -4.03 -32.62
CA ALA A 242 0.98 -5.46 -32.81
C ALA A 242 2.45 -5.80 -33.07
N ARG A 243 3.30 -4.81 -33.41
CA ARG A 243 4.74 -5.00 -33.67
C ARG A 243 5.62 -4.64 -32.47
N CYS A 244 5.18 -3.69 -31.66
CA CYS A 244 5.87 -3.31 -30.41
C CYS A 244 5.48 -4.20 -29.23
N SER A 245 4.64 -5.20 -29.46
CA SER A 245 4.24 -6.17 -28.46
C SER A 245 5.25 -7.33 -28.43
N CYS A 246 6.38 -7.15 -27.74
CA CYS A 246 7.32 -8.25 -27.45
C CYS A 246 6.55 -9.32 -26.65
N THR A 247 6.22 -10.45 -27.28
CA THR A 247 5.33 -11.48 -26.74
C THR A 247 6.20 -12.69 -26.38
N PHE A 248 6.17 -13.17 -25.14
CA PHE A 248 6.85 -14.42 -24.81
C PHE A 248 5.99 -15.62 -25.24
N PHE A 249 4.74 -15.66 -24.80
CA PHE A 249 3.71 -16.54 -25.34
C PHE A 249 2.30 -15.93 -25.16
N VAL A 250 1.34 -16.47 -25.91
CA VAL A 250 -0.08 -16.08 -25.83
C VAL A 250 -0.83 -17.18 -25.08
N TRP A 251 -1.34 -16.87 -23.89
CA TRP A 251 -2.25 -17.77 -23.18
C TRP A 251 -3.62 -17.74 -23.87
N THR A 252 -4.00 -18.85 -24.51
CA THR A 252 -5.36 -19.05 -25.04
C THR A 252 -6.16 -19.92 -24.07
N ASP A 253 -7.43 -19.58 -23.84
CA ASP A 253 -8.31 -20.31 -22.92
C ASP A 253 -8.86 -21.64 -23.49
N GLY A 254 -8.26 -22.14 -24.58
CA GLY A 254 -8.69 -23.34 -25.29
C GLY A 254 -10.02 -23.17 -26.05
N SER A 255 -10.74 -22.06 -25.87
CA SER A 255 -11.96 -21.77 -26.63
C SER A 255 -11.59 -21.17 -27.99
N ARG A 256 -12.14 -21.73 -29.08
CA ARG A 256 -11.93 -21.20 -30.43
C ARG A 256 -12.58 -19.83 -30.56
N GLY A 257 -11.81 -18.76 -30.36
CA GLY A 257 -12.26 -17.39 -30.62
C GLY A 257 -11.75 -16.31 -29.69
N CYS A 258 -11.14 -16.65 -28.54
CA CYS A 258 -10.61 -15.65 -27.62
C CYS A 258 -9.23 -15.15 -28.08
N THR A 259 -9.08 -13.82 -28.19
CA THR A 259 -7.76 -13.17 -28.25
C THR A 259 -7.01 -13.50 -26.96
N GLY A 260 -6.03 -14.38 -27.04
CA GLY A 260 -5.28 -14.83 -25.86
C GLY A 260 -4.53 -13.71 -25.15
N ILE A 261 -4.24 -13.93 -23.87
CA ILE A 261 -3.53 -12.97 -23.01
C ILE A 261 -2.03 -13.10 -23.30
N GLN A 262 -1.43 -12.02 -23.80
CA GLN A 262 0.02 -11.92 -24.00
C GLN A 262 0.74 -11.74 -22.67
N VAL A 263 1.75 -12.58 -22.43
CA VAL A 263 2.68 -12.44 -21.30
C VAL A 263 4.00 -11.88 -21.82
N CYS A 264 4.49 -10.79 -21.21
CA CYS A 264 5.76 -10.15 -21.54
C CYS A 264 6.83 -10.39 -20.46
N VAL A 265 8.11 -10.31 -20.84
CA VAL A 265 9.28 -10.51 -19.97
C VAL A 265 9.97 -9.17 -19.72
N GLY A 266 10.23 -8.81 -18.46
CA GLY A 266 10.94 -7.57 -18.09
C GLY A 266 12.45 -7.64 -18.31
N GLU A 267 13.17 -6.59 -17.92
CA GLU A 267 14.60 -6.44 -18.20
C GLU A 267 15.43 -7.64 -17.67
N SER A 268 15.91 -8.48 -18.59
CA SER A 268 16.99 -9.45 -18.37
C SER A 268 18.32 -8.74 -18.63
N ARG A 269 19.37 -9.04 -17.87
CA ARG A 269 20.72 -8.45 -18.07
C ARG A 269 21.29 -8.93 -19.41
N GLY A 270 20.95 -8.26 -20.53
CA GLY A 270 21.27 -8.89 -21.82
C GLY A 270 21.03 -8.15 -23.13
N ARG A 271 21.01 -6.80 -23.15
CA ARG A 271 21.23 -5.95 -24.34
C ARG A 271 20.08 -5.78 -25.37
N HIS A 272 19.98 -4.52 -25.82
CA HIS A 272 19.50 -4.01 -27.11
C HIS A 272 19.02 -5.00 -28.18
N VAL A 273 17.73 -4.88 -28.49
CA VAL A 273 17.07 -4.98 -29.81
C VAL A 273 18.03 -5.21 -30.99
N SER A 274 18.42 -6.46 -31.22
CA SER A 274 18.71 -6.98 -32.55
C SER A 274 17.79 -8.17 -32.79
N ARG A 275 16.99 -8.03 -33.83
CA ARG A 275 15.94 -8.96 -34.27
C ARG A 275 16.44 -10.39 -34.44
N PHE A 276 15.54 -11.31 -34.05
CA PHE A 276 15.24 -12.58 -34.71
C PHE A 276 16.45 -13.32 -35.29
N GLU A 277 17.18 -14.03 -34.45
CA GLU A 277 17.90 -15.25 -34.82
C GLU A 277 18.38 -15.91 -33.51
N GLU A 278 17.63 -16.91 -33.04
CA GLU A 278 17.96 -17.96 -32.04
C GLU A 278 16.81 -18.18 -31.02
N GLU A 279 15.93 -19.15 -31.29
CA GLU A 279 14.89 -19.65 -30.35
C GLU A 279 15.44 -20.07 -28.97
N GLY A 280 16.76 -20.30 -28.86
CA GLY A 280 17.44 -20.63 -27.61
C GLY A 280 17.70 -19.45 -26.68
N VAL A 281 17.81 -18.22 -27.20
CA VAL A 281 18.12 -17.01 -26.40
C VAL A 281 16.88 -16.52 -25.65
N ASP A 282 15.70 -16.60 -26.28
CA ASP A 282 14.41 -16.22 -25.69
C ASP A 282 14.05 -17.08 -24.45
N CYS A 283 14.44 -18.35 -24.43
CA CYS A 283 14.15 -19.27 -23.32
C CYS A 283 15.00 -18.95 -22.07
N ILE A 284 16.24 -18.50 -22.26
CA ILE A 284 17.17 -18.17 -21.16
C ILE A 284 16.72 -16.87 -20.49
N GLU A 285 16.35 -15.86 -21.26
CA GLU A 285 15.86 -14.58 -20.72
C GLU A 285 14.55 -14.73 -19.95
N ALA A 286 13.66 -15.60 -20.41
CA ALA A 286 12.44 -15.90 -19.67
C ALA A 286 12.71 -16.66 -18.37
N LEU A 287 13.66 -17.59 -18.37
CA LEU A 287 14.08 -18.28 -17.15
C LEU A 287 14.71 -17.30 -16.14
N ASP A 288 15.51 -16.35 -16.61
CA ASP A 288 16.09 -15.26 -15.82
C ASP A 288 14.99 -14.36 -15.23
N TRP A 289 13.91 -14.09 -15.98
CA TRP A 289 12.77 -13.33 -15.47
C TRP A 289 11.96 -14.10 -14.42
N LEU A 290 11.66 -15.38 -14.67
CA LEU A 290 10.95 -16.26 -13.73
C LEU A 290 11.70 -16.44 -12.40
N THR A 291 13.03 -16.26 -12.42
CA THR A 291 13.92 -16.38 -11.26
C THR A 291 14.51 -15.04 -10.80
N SER A 292 14.00 -13.92 -11.32
CA SER A 292 14.59 -12.60 -11.11
C SER A 292 14.56 -12.17 -9.63
N SER A 293 15.74 -11.90 -9.08
CA SER A 293 15.90 -11.33 -7.74
C SER A 293 15.32 -9.92 -7.65
N ASN A 294 15.41 -9.14 -8.73
CA ASN A 294 14.90 -7.77 -8.79
C ASN A 294 13.37 -7.75 -8.77
N LEU A 295 12.74 -8.71 -9.47
CA LEU A 295 11.29 -8.90 -9.40
C LEU A 295 10.87 -9.33 -7.99
N TYR A 296 11.59 -10.28 -7.39
CA TYR A 296 11.32 -10.73 -6.04
C TYR A 296 11.38 -9.56 -5.03
N THR A 297 12.44 -8.74 -5.08
CA THR A 297 12.57 -7.58 -4.19
C THR A 297 11.51 -6.52 -4.46
N ALA A 298 11.14 -6.27 -5.72
CA ALA A 298 10.04 -5.38 -6.08
C ALA A 298 8.69 -5.84 -5.50
N ILE A 299 8.37 -7.13 -5.58
CA ILE A 299 7.14 -7.70 -5.01
C ILE A 299 7.14 -7.56 -3.49
N VAL A 300 8.20 -7.99 -2.81
CA VAL A 300 8.28 -7.98 -1.35
C VAL A 300 8.26 -6.55 -0.80
N SER A 301 9.02 -5.63 -1.40
CA SER A 301 9.02 -4.23 -0.98
C SER A 301 7.65 -3.59 -1.16
N SER A 302 6.92 -3.91 -2.23
CA SER A 302 5.57 -3.38 -2.48
C SER A 302 4.54 -3.90 -1.48
N ILE A 303 4.67 -5.15 -1.03
CA ILE A 303 3.74 -5.80 -0.09
C ILE A 303 4.08 -5.54 1.38
N SER A 304 5.33 -5.15 1.69
CA SER A 304 5.81 -4.98 3.07
C SER A 304 4.91 -4.10 3.96
N GLU A 305 4.34 -3.02 3.44
CA GLU A 305 3.42 -2.16 4.18
C GLU A 305 2.08 -2.83 4.48
N LEU A 306 1.58 -3.64 3.54
CA LEU A 306 0.35 -4.42 3.73
C LEU A 306 0.59 -5.56 4.74
N GLU A 307 1.73 -6.22 4.67
CA GLU A 307 2.14 -7.26 5.62
C GLU A 307 2.20 -6.72 7.05
N VAL A 308 2.78 -5.52 7.24
CA VAL A 308 2.82 -4.86 8.57
C VAL A 308 1.41 -4.57 9.11
N VAL A 309 0.47 -4.18 8.25
CA VAL A 309 -0.93 -3.95 8.66
C VAL A 309 -1.63 -5.27 9.02
N LEU A 310 -1.41 -6.33 8.23
CA LEU A 310 -1.98 -7.65 8.48
C LEU A 310 -1.42 -8.32 9.75
N CYS A 311 -0.12 -8.19 10.02
CA CYS A 311 0.52 -8.77 11.21
C CYS A 311 0.15 -8.06 12.52
N LYS A 312 -0.30 -6.80 12.46
CA LYS A 312 -0.74 -6.01 13.63
C LYS A 312 -2.22 -6.23 13.97
N GLN A 313 -2.94 -7.00 13.16
CA GLN A 313 -4.38 -7.16 13.32
C GLN A 313 -4.67 -8.14 14.47
N ASP A 314 -4.98 -7.58 15.64
CA ASP A 314 -5.58 -8.35 16.74
C ASP A 314 -6.93 -8.91 16.29
N VAL A 315 -7.19 -10.17 16.59
CA VAL A 315 -8.40 -10.95 16.22
C VAL A 315 -9.71 -10.27 16.64
N HIS A 316 -9.65 -9.29 17.55
CA HIS A 316 -10.80 -8.55 18.07
C HIS A 316 -10.86 -7.08 17.66
N SER A 317 -9.88 -6.57 16.91
CA SER A 317 -9.80 -5.18 16.49
C SER A 317 -10.14 -5.04 15.01
N TRP A 318 -11.44 -4.85 14.72
CA TRP A 318 -11.93 -4.41 13.40
C TRP A 318 -11.59 -2.93 13.12
N LEU A 319 -10.43 -2.44 13.57
CA LEU A 319 -10.07 -1.04 13.39
C LEU A 319 -9.75 -0.74 11.92
N SER A 320 -10.74 -0.09 11.31
CA SER A 320 -10.74 0.67 10.08
C SER A 320 -10.45 -0.13 8.81
N GLU A 321 -11.52 -0.68 8.22
CA GLU A 321 -11.58 -1.14 6.82
C GLU A 321 -10.86 -0.17 5.85
N HIS A 322 -10.93 1.14 6.12
CA HIS A 322 -10.23 2.16 5.35
C HIS A 322 -8.70 2.09 5.43
N SER A 323 -8.12 1.67 6.56
CA SER A 323 -6.67 1.48 6.70
C SER A 323 -6.17 0.31 5.85
N LEU A 324 -6.91 -0.81 5.83
CA LEU A 324 -6.60 -1.97 5.00
C LEU A 324 -6.77 -1.65 3.51
N ILE A 325 -7.88 -0.99 3.14
CA ILE A 325 -8.14 -0.59 1.75
C ILE A 325 -7.06 0.39 1.25
N SER A 326 -6.67 1.37 2.07
CA SER A 326 -5.61 2.31 1.69
C SER A 326 -4.24 1.64 1.58
N ALA A 327 -3.88 0.75 2.50
CA ALA A 327 -2.66 -0.05 2.42
C ALA A 327 -2.64 -0.95 1.18
N ALA A 328 -3.76 -1.59 0.84
CA ALA A 328 -3.89 -2.40 -0.37
C ALA A 328 -3.78 -1.56 -1.65
N ARG A 329 -4.40 -0.37 -1.70
CA ARG A 329 -4.26 0.57 -2.82
C ARG A 329 -2.83 1.07 -2.99
N ASN A 330 -2.16 1.41 -1.89
CA ASN A 330 -0.77 1.85 -1.91
C ASN A 330 0.18 0.71 -2.33
N CYS A 331 -0.04 -0.50 -1.81
CA CYS A 331 0.67 -1.71 -2.23
C CYS A 331 0.52 -1.94 -3.73
N PHE A 332 -0.70 -1.85 -4.26
CA PHE A 332 -0.97 -2.01 -5.68
C PHE A 332 -0.30 -0.92 -6.52
N ALA A 333 -0.39 0.35 -6.10
CA ALA A 333 0.27 1.46 -6.79
C ALA A 333 1.79 1.27 -6.85
N LYS A 334 2.43 0.95 -5.72
CA LYS A 334 3.87 0.66 -5.64
C LYS A 334 4.28 -0.54 -6.49
N LEU A 335 3.47 -1.60 -6.47
CA LEU A 335 3.71 -2.77 -7.30
C LEU A 335 3.68 -2.38 -8.78
N MET A 336 2.67 -1.62 -9.22
CA MET A 336 2.56 -1.19 -10.61
C MET A 336 3.69 -0.24 -11.01
N ASP A 337 4.13 0.67 -10.15
CA ASP A 337 5.24 1.58 -10.41
C ASP A 337 6.56 0.80 -10.56
N ASN A 338 6.86 -0.10 -9.62
CA ASN A 338 8.06 -0.92 -9.64
C ASN A 338 8.08 -1.87 -10.85
N LEU A 339 6.95 -2.51 -11.16
CA LEU A 339 6.84 -3.35 -12.35
C LEU A 339 6.95 -2.54 -13.63
N SER A 340 6.44 -1.31 -13.67
CA SER A 340 6.58 -0.43 -14.84
C SER A 340 8.04 -0.10 -15.14
N ILE A 341 8.84 0.13 -14.11
CA ILE A 341 10.31 0.34 -14.23
C ILE A 341 10.98 -0.94 -14.76
N LEU A 342 10.65 -2.11 -14.20
CA LEU A 342 11.24 -3.39 -14.64
C LEU A 342 10.83 -3.78 -16.07
N MET A 343 9.68 -3.29 -16.54
CA MET A 343 9.10 -3.60 -17.86
C MET A 343 9.34 -2.47 -18.88
N GLU A 344 10.08 -1.42 -18.53
CA GLU A 344 10.29 -0.22 -19.37
C GLU A 344 11.07 -0.55 -20.66
N THR A 345 11.83 -1.65 -20.67
CA THR A 345 12.52 -2.18 -21.86
C THR A 345 11.58 -2.91 -22.84
N VAL A 346 10.48 -3.48 -22.36
CA VAL A 346 9.43 -4.14 -23.18
C VAL A 346 8.53 -3.10 -23.84
N GLN A 347 8.22 -2.03 -23.10
CA GLN A 347 7.59 -0.84 -23.67
C GLN A 347 8.66 -0.03 -24.39
N GLY A 348 9.24 -0.57 -25.46
CA GLY A 348 10.39 0.00 -26.16
C GLY A 348 10.25 1.49 -26.38
N LYS A 349 10.92 2.28 -25.52
CA LYS A 349 10.63 3.69 -25.21
C LYS A 349 9.13 3.89 -24.91
N PRO A 350 8.77 4.64 -23.83
CA PRO A 350 7.42 5.17 -23.78
C PRO A 350 7.14 5.80 -25.14
N CYS A 351 5.91 5.69 -25.61
CA CYS A 351 5.40 6.54 -26.68
C CYS A 351 5.40 7.99 -26.17
N GLY A 352 6.57 8.51 -25.76
CA GLY A 352 6.92 9.88 -25.94
C GLY A 352 6.63 10.13 -27.40
N CYS A 353 5.71 11.05 -27.62
CA CYS A 353 5.33 11.64 -28.88
C CYS A 353 6.53 12.30 -29.61
N ARG A 354 7.70 11.63 -29.67
CA ARG A 354 8.97 12.12 -30.21
C ARG A 354 9.42 11.38 -31.48
N ALA A 355 8.59 10.52 -32.05
CA ALA A 355 8.82 9.91 -33.37
C ALA A 355 7.77 10.30 -34.43
N TYR A 356 6.99 11.36 -34.21
CA TYR A 356 6.16 11.96 -35.30
C TYR A 356 7.00 12.74 -36.34
N LEU A 357 8.34 12.67 -36.24
CA LEU A 357 9.29 13.33 -37.14
C LEU A 357 10.25 12.34 -37.83
N GLU A 358 9.85 11.07 -37.98
CA GLU A 358 10.59 10.18 -38.87
C GLU A 358 10.33 10.59 -40.32
N ARG A 359 11.39 10.99 -41.05
CA ARG A 359 11.30 11.29 -42.49
C ARG A 359 10.74 10.06 -43.20
N ASP A 360 9.67 10.27 -43.98
CA ASP A 360 8.93 9.27 -44.74
C ASP A 360 7.99 8.35 -43.95
N SER A 361 7.65 8.72 -42.71
CA SER A 361 6.55 8.08 -41.98
C SER A 361 5.23 8.12 -42.77
N LEU A 362 4.38 7.11 -42.56
CA LEU A 362 3.05 7.03 -43.19
C LEU A 362 2.23 8.30 -42.89
N VAL A 363 2.37 8.86 -41.69
CA VAL A 363 1.74 10.13 -41.28
C VAL A 363 2.20 11.27 -42.19
N GLN A 364 3.50 11.39 -42.45
CA GLN A 364 4.06 12.40 -43.34
C GLN A 364 3.64 12.19 -44.80
N ARG A 365 3.62 10.94 -45.31
CA ARG A 365 3.17 10.61 -46.67
C ARG A 365 1.69 10.95 -46.87
N LEU A 366 0.85 10.65 -45.89
CA LEU A 366 -0.58 10.99 -45.92
C LEU A 366 -0.82 12.49 -45.76
N ALA A 367 -0.02 13.20 -44.96
CA ALA A 367 -0.06 14.66 -44.85
C ALA A 367 0.32 15.34 -46.17
N ARG A 368 1.41 14.88 -46.83
CA ARG A 368 1.80 15.36 -48.17
C ARG A 368 0.70 15.07 -49.21
N GLY A 369 0.09 13.89 -49.16
CA GLY A 369 -1.05 13.53 -50.02
C GLY A 369 -2.26 14.44 -49.79
N LEU A 370 -2.61 14.72 -48.53
CA LEU A 370 -3.70 15.63 -48.17
C LEU A 370 -3.44 17.05 -48.65
N HIS A 371 -2.20 17.54 -48.49
CA HIS A 371 -1.79 18.85 -48.96
C HIS A 371 -1.91 18.97 -50.48
N ARG A 372 -1.48 17.96 -51.24
CA ARG A 372 -1.64 17.93 -52.71
C ARG A 372 -3.10 17.94 -53.14
N VAL A 373 -3.95 17.16 -52.48
CA VAL A 373 -5.40 17.12 -52.76
C VAL A 373 -6.10 18.43 -52.38
N ASN A 374 -5.70 19.05 -51.27
CA ASN A 374 -6.23 20.37 -50.87
C ASN A 374 -5.78 21.47 -51.85
N ALA A 375 -4.53 21.47 -52.31
CA ALA A 375 -4.04 22.42 -53.32
C ALA A 375 -4.81 22.29 -54.65
N GLN A 376 -5.03 21.06 -55.12
CA GLN A 376 -5.85 20.79 -56.31
C GLN A 376 -7.32 21.21 -56.14
N ALA A 377 -7.88 21.07 -54.93
CA ALA A 377 -9.22 21.57 -54.63
C ALA A 377 -9.28 23.10 -54.69
N LEU A 378 -8.24 23.77 -54.18
CA LEU A 378 -8.11 25.22 -54.16
C LEU A 378 -7.98 25.80 -55.58
N GLU A 379 -7.18 25.15 -56.45
CA GLU A 379 -7.11 25.42 -57.89
C GLU A 379 -8.46 25.24 -58.61
N ALA A 380 -9.30 24.31 -58.15
CA ALA A 380 -10.66 24.08 -58.66
C ALA A 380 -11.72 25.05 -58.08
N GLY A 381 -11.31 26.14 -57.43
CA GLY A 381 -12.21 27.15 -56.85
C GLY A 381 -12.97 26.66 -55.61
N LEU A 382 -12.46 25.64 -54.90
CA LEU A 382 -12.95 25.26 -53.58
C LEU A 382 -12.10 25.98 -52.53
N TYR A 383 -12.63 27.08 -52.00
CA TYR A 383 -11.97 27.83 -50.92
C TYR A 383 -11.63 26.92 -49.73
N ASP A 384 -10.50 27.26 -49.11
CA ASP A 384 -9.94 26.54 -47.97
C ASP A 384 -10.99 26.32 -46.89
N ARG A 385 -11.16 25.08 -46.46
CA ARG A 385 -12.22 24.71 -45.54
C ARG A 385 -11.80 25.16 -44.14
N LEU A 386 -12.07 26.43 -43.82
CA LEU A 386 -11.86 26.97 -42.48
C LEU A 386 -12.52 26.04 -41.43
N PRO A 387 -11.98 25.95 -40.21
CA PRO A 387 -12.60 25.21 -39.11
C PRO A 387 -14.08 25.58 -39.01
N SER A 388 -14.95 24.60 -38.79
CA SER A 388 -16.41 24.81 -38.71
C SER A 388 -16.78 25.90 -37.70
N THR A 389 -16.01 26.05 -36.63
CA THR A 389 -16.12 27.13 -35.64
C THR A 389 -15.92 28.53 -36.23
N ARG A 390 -14.93 28.71 -37.12
CA ARG A 390 -14.65 30.00 -37.76
C ARG A 390 -15.69 30.34 -38.83
N ASN A 391 -16.20 29.35 -39.56
CA ASN A 391 -17.30 29.56 -40.51
C ASN A 391 -18.59 29.98 -39.78
N ILE A 392 -18.89 29.37 -38.64
CA ILE A 392 -20.04 29.75 -37.79
C ILE A 392 -19.86 31.19 -37.28
N ALA A 393 -18.67 31.57 -36.83
CA ALA A 393 -18.40 32.92 -36.35
C ALA A 393 -18.59 33.98 -37.45
N ILE A 394 -18.07 33.72 -38.66
CA ILE A 394 -18.27 34.62 -39.81
C ILE A 394 -19.77 34.70 -40.15
N LEU A 395 -20.49 33.58 -40.18
CA LEU A 395 -21.91 33.55 -40.51
C LEU A 395 -22.76 34.27 -39.43
N GLN A 396 -22.38 34.17 -38.15
CA GLN A 396 -23.00 34.94 -37.07
C GLN A 396 -22.79 36.44 -37.25
N GLN A 397 -21.57 36.85 -37.62
CA GLN A 397 -21.25 38.25 -37.88
C GLN A 397 -22.05 38.80 -39.07
N GLU A 398 -22.11 38.07 -40.18
CA GLU A 398 -22.86 38.49 -41.37
C GLU A 398 -24.36 38.62 -41.10
N ILE A 399 -24.96 37.66 -40.37
CA ILE A 399 -26.38 37.74 -39.96
C ILE A 399 -26.62 38.94 -39.05
N PHE A 400 -25.69 39.22 -38.13
CA PHE A 400 -25.77 40.37 -37.25
C PHE A 400 -25.72 41.69 -38.03
N GLU A 401 -24.75 41.85 -38.93
CA GLU A 401 -24.62 43.03 -39.78
C GLU A 401 -25.84 43.24 -40.68
N LEU A 402 -26.37 42.16 -41.28
CA LEU A 402 -27.59 42.21 -42.08
C LEU A 402 -28.81 42.65 -41.24
N SER A 403 -28.94 42.11 -40.02
CA SER A 403 -30.02 42.46 -39.10
C SER A 403 -29.94 43.93 -38.67
N GLN A 404 -28.73 44.43 -38.41
CA GLN A 404 -28.49 45.84 -38.08
C GLN A 404 -28.86 46.77 -39.24
N ARG A 405 -28.47 46.41 -40.48
CA ARG A 405 -28.82 47.18 -41.68
C ARG A 405 -30.32 47.17 -41.96
N LEU A 406 -30.97 46.02 -41.80
CA LEU A 406 -32.42 45.90 -41.97
C LEU A 406 -33.17 46.75 -40.92
N HIS A 407 -32.75 46.69 -39.66
CA HIS A 407 -33.32 47.52 -38.61
C HIS A 407 -33.15 49.02 -38.89
N ALA A 408 -31.97 49.46 -39.32
CA ALA A 408 -31.73 50.85 -39.70
C ALA A 408 -32.64 51.29 -40.86
N ALA A 409 -32.75 50.49 -41.92
CA ALA A 409 -33.64 50.77 -43.04
C ALA A 409 -35.12 50.79 -42.63
N GLU A 410 -35.53 49.94 -41.69
CA GLU A 410 -36.89 49.93 -41.16
C GLU A 410 -37.18 51.19 -40.32
N VAL A 411 -36.23 51.64 -39.50
CA VAL A 411 -36.33 52.90 -38.74
C VAL A 411 -36.42 54.10 -39.68
N GLU A 412 -35.57 54.16 -40.71
CA GLU A 412 -35.62 55.21 -41.74
C GLU A 412 -36.96 55.19 -42.49
N SER A 413 -37.44 54.01 -42.88
CA SER A 413 -38.75 53.86 -43.54
C SER A 413 -39.89 54.36 -42.65
N ARG A 414 -39.92 54.01 -41.36
CA ARG A 414 -40.92 54.51 -40.41
C ARG A 414 -40.83 56.03 -40.24
N SER A 415 -39.61 56.58 -40.17
CA SER A 415 -39.38 58.02 -40.10
C SER A 415 -39.88 58.75 -41.36
N LEU A 416 -39.58 58.23 -42.54
CA LEU A 416 -40.07 58.78 -43.81
C LEU A 416 -41.58 58.68 -43.92
N HIS A 417 -42.21 57.60 -43.46
CA HIS A 417 -43.67 57.49 -43.41
C HIS A 417 -44.27 58.56 -42.48
N LEU A 418 -43.65 58.83 -41.34
CA LEU A 418 -44.07 59.90 -40.42
C LEU A 418 -43.96 61.27 -41.10
N GLN A 419 -42.82 61.60 -41.70
CA GLN A 419 -42.61 62.86 -42.43
C GLN A 419 -43.61 63.01 -43.59
N LEU A 420 -43.89 61.93 -44.31
CA LEU A 420 -44.87 61.94 -45.40
C LEU A 420 -46.29 62.19 -44.88
N ALA A 421 -46.64 61.63 -43.72
CA ALA A 421 -47.91 61.91 -43.06
C ALA A 421 -48.02 63.38 -42.60
N GLU A 422 -46.95 63.93 -42.03
CA GLU A 422 -46.86 65.36 -41.65
C GLU A 422 -46.97 66.28 -42.87
N CYS A 423 -46.25 66.00 -43.96
CA CYS A 423 -46.36 66.76 -45.20
C CYS A 423 -47.77 66.68 -45.81
N ARG A 424 -48.41 65.51 -45.80
CA ARG A 424 -49.80 65.37 -46.25
C ARG A 424 -50.76 66.18 -45.40
N TRP A 425 -50.56 66.19 -44.07
CA TRP A 425 -51.36 67.01 -43.17
C TRP A 425 -51.19 68.51 -43.45
N ALA A 426 -49.95 68.99 -43.57
CA ALA A 426 -49.66 70.39 -43.90
C ALA A 426 -50.23 70.80 -45.26
N PHE A 427 -50.14 69.93 -46.27
CA PHE A 427 -50.74 70.18 -47.58
C PHE A 427 -52.26 70.29 -47.51
N ASN A 428 -52.93 69.44 -46.72
CA ASN A 428 -54.36 69.53 -46.51
C ASN A 428 -54.78 70.83 -45.82
N GLU A 429 -53.99 71.33 -44.85
CA GLU A 429 -54.25 72.64 -44.24
C GLU A 429 -54.04 73.80 -45.22
N MET A 430 -52.92 73.80 -45.98
CA MET A 430 -52.72 74.81 -47.03
C MET A 430 -53.82 74.79 -48.09
N ARG A 431 -54.35 73.61 -48.43
CA ARG A 431 -55.49 73.47 -49.34
C ARG A 431 -56.75 74.12 -48.77
N LYS A 432 -57.06 73.89 -47.49
CA LYS A 432 -58.19 74.58 -46.81
C LYS A 432 -58.00 76.10 -46.81
N ASP A 433 -56.78 76.58 -46.58
CA ASP A 433 -56.48 78.01 -46.59
C ASP A 433 -56.54 78.60 -48.00
N ALA A 434 -56.10 77.87 -49.03
CA ALA A 434 -56.28 78.25 -50.42
C ALA A 434 -57.77 78.31 -50.82
N GLU A 435 -58.58 77.35 -50.37
CA GLU A 435 -60.03 77.38 -50.58
C GLU A 435 -60.69 78.57 -49.84
N LYS A 436 -60.22 78.93 -48.63
CA LYS A 436 -60.66 80.16 -47.95
C LYS A 436 -60.25 81.41 -48.72
N ALA A 437 -59.01 81.48 -49.19
CA ALA A 437 -58.52 82.60 -49.99
C ALA A 437 -59.29 82.73 -51.31
N HIS A 438 -59.65 81.62 -51.94
CA HIS A 438 -60.49 81.62 -53.14
C HIS A 438 -61.89 82.15 -52.85
N ARG A 439 -62.54 81.71 -51.77
CA ARG A 439 -63.82 82.27 -51.30
C ARG A 439 -63.74 83.77 -51.01
N LEU A 440 -62.67 84.22 -50.37
CA LEU A 440 -62.44 85.66 -50.12
C LEU A 440 -62.21 86.43 -51.43
N GLN A 441 -61.54 85.84 -52.41
CA GLN A 441 -61.34 86.43 -53.74
C GLN A 441 -62.66 86.53 -54.52
N GLU A 442 -63.52 85.52 -54.44
CA GLU A 442 -64.88 85.57 -55.00
C GLU A 442 -65.70 86.71 -54.35
N GLN A 443 -65.67 86.84 -53.03
CA GLN A 443 -66.31 87.95 -52.31
C GLN A 443 -65.73 89.32 -52.71
N LEU A 444 -64.43 89.42 -52.96
CA LEU A 444 -63.79 90.65 -53.45
C LEU A 444 -64.23 91.00 -54.88
N ASN A 445 -64.36 89.99 -55.74
CA ASN A 445 -64.86 90.18 -57.11
C ASN A 445 -66.35 90.58 -57.13
N GLU A 446 -67.16 90.05 -56.21
CA GLU A 446 -68.55 90.50 -56.02
C GLU A 446 -68.62 91.97 -55.61
N LEU A 447 -67.76 92.42 -54.68
CA LEU A 447 -67.66 93.84 -54.32
C LEU A 447 -67.15 94.72 -55.48
N GLN A 448 -66.25 94.22 -56.32
CA GLN A 448 -65.82 94.91 -57.53
C GLN A 448 -66.94 95.02 -58.57
N HIS A 449 -67.79 94.00 -58.73
CA HIS A 449 -68.96 94.05 -59.61
C HIS A 449 -70.02 95.06 -59.12
N VAL A 450 -70.20 95.22 -57.81
CA VAL A 450 -71.08 96.26 -57.25
C VAL A 450 -70.54 97.66 -57.56
N SER A 451 -69.23 97.89 -57.45
CA SER A 451 -68.63 99.20 -57.79
C SER A 451 -68.54 99.49 -59.31
N ALA A 452 -68.55 98.46 -60.17
CA ALA A 452 -68.61 98.62 -61.62
C ALA A 452 -70.03 98.95 -62.12
N PHE A 453 -71.08 98.43 -61.46
CA PHE A 453 -72.48 98.72 -61.82
C PHE A 453 -72.87 100.19 -61.58
N ASP A 454 -72.27 100.84 -60.58
CA ASP A 454 -72.47 102.28 -60.33
C ASP A 454 -71.73 103.18 -61.35
N LEU A 455 -70.71 102.66 -62.03
CA LEU A 455 -69.94 103.38 -63.06
C LEU A 455 -70.49 103.20 -64.48
N GLU A 456 -71.19 102.10 -64.76
CA GLU A 456 -71.80 101.83 -66.07
C GLU A 456 -73.18 102.50 -66.24
N ALA A 457 -73.85 102.89 -65.14
CA ALA A 457 -75.09 103.69 -65.15
C ALA A 457 -74.87 105.19 -65.46
N LEU A 458 -73.63 105.69 -65.46
CA LEU A 458 -73.29 107.10 -65.73
C LEU A 458 -72.78 107.36 -67.17
N LEU A 459 -72.65 106.35 -68.03
CA LEU A 459 -72.03 106.47 -69.37
C LEU A 459 -72.98 106.29 -70.57
N LEU A 460 -74.30 106.41 -70.37
CA LEU A 460 -75.32 106.29 -71.44
C LEU A 460 -76.35 107.44 -71.44
N GLN A 461 -75.87 108.69 -71.40
CA GLN A 461 -76.64 109.84 -71.89
C GLN A 461 -75.67 110.86 -72.50
N ARG A 462 -75.41 110.66 -73.79
CA ARG A 462 -74.51 111.48 -74.62
C ARG A 462 -75.38 112.38 -75.48
N ASP A 463 -75.48 113.66 -75.10
CA ASP A 463 -75.79 114.81 -75.97
C ASP A 463 -75.68 116.13 -75.16
N SER A 464 -74.45 116.62 -74.98
CA SER A 464 -74.19 118.01 -74.55
C SER A 464 -72.71 118.39 -74.77
N PRO A 465 -72.36 119.63 -75.16
CA PRO A 465 -71.01 120.01 -75.58
C PRO A 465 -69.94 120.10 -74.45
N PHE A 466 -70.22 119.59 -73.25
CA PHE A 466 -69.28 119.61 -72.11
C PHE A 466 -68.28 118.44 -72.08
N TYR A 467 -68.42 117.45 -72.97
CA TYR A 467 -67.59 116.24 -72.98
C TYR A 467 -66.13 116.47 -73.43
N THR A 468 -65.85 117.58 -74.10
CA THR A 468 -64.49 117.94 -74.54
C THR A 468 -63.66 118.59 -73.43
N PHE A 469 -64.28 119.06 -72.34
CA PHE A 469 -63.58 119.67 -71.20
C PHE A 469 -63.17 118.63 -70.13
N LEU A 470 -63.94 117.55 -69.95
CA LEU A 470 -63.65 116.51 -68.95
C LEU A 470 -62.56 115.51 -69.39
N ILE A 471 -62.40 115.30 -70.71
CA ILE A 471 -61.31 114.48 -71.27
C ILE A 471 -59.95 115.18 -71.10
N CYS A 472 -59.91 116.52 -71.06
CA CYS A 472 -58.67 117.26 -70.77
C CYS A 472 -58.24 117.18 -69.29
N VAL A 473 -59.18 117.06 -68.33
CA VAL A 473 -58.86 116.92 -66.90
C VAL A 473 -58.45 115.48 -66.52
N LEU A 474 -58.98 114.47 -67.22
CA LEU A 474 -58.63 113.05 -66.97
C LEU A 474 -57.34 112.61 -67.68
N LEU A 475 -56.86 113.34 -68.69
CA LEU A 475 -55.54 113.15 -69.28
C LEU A 475 -54.41 113.83 -68.47
N GLU A 476 -54.74 114.71 -67.52
CA GLU A 476 -53.76 115.40 -66.67
C GLU A 476 -53.40 114.62 -65.38
N ASN A 477 -54.14 113.56 -65.04
CA ASN A 477 -53.88 112.71 -63.86
C ASN A 477 -53.13 111.38 -64.16
N LYS A 478 -52.75 111.13 -65.42
CA LYS A 478 -51.96 109.94 -65.82
C LYS A 478 -50.44 110.13 -65.79
N HIS A 479 -49.96 111.27 -65.27
CA HIS A 479 -48.54 111.57 -65.05
C HIS A 479 -48.29 111.98 -63.59
N LYS A 480 -48.37 111.02 -62.65
CA LYS A 480 -47.72 111.05 -61.32
C LYS A 480 -48.03 109.75 -60.55
N ASN A 481 -47.11 108.80 -60.62
CA ASN A 481 -46.63 107.96 -59.51
C ASN A 481 -45.82 106.78 -60.06
N TYR A 482 -44.69 107.12 -60.67
CA TYR A 482 -43.46 106.34 -60.50
C TYR A 482 -42.80 106.83 -59.22
N LEU A 483 -42.70 105.96 -58.21
CA LEU A 483 -41.64 106.00 -57.20
C LEU A 483 -41.53 104.60 -56.58
N LEU A 484 -40.50 103.89 -57.04
CA LEU A 484 -39.85 102.74 -56.40
C LEU A 484 -39.50 103.05 -54.92
N PRO A 485 -39.34 102.04 -54.05
CA PRO A 485 -38.04 101.35 -53.95
C PRO A 485 -38.18 99.82 -53.96
N THR A 486 -37.53 99.12 -54.90
CA THR A 486 -36.30 98.34 -54.63
C THR A 486 -36.14 97.91 -53.17
N GLU A 487 -36.61 96.71 -52.83
CA GLU A 487 -35.95 95.73 -51.96
C GLU A 487 -36.83 94.48 -51.76
N PHE A 488 -36.85 93.55 -52.73
CA PHE A 488 -37.12 92.14 -52.41
C PHE A 488 -36.62 91.14 -53.48
N SER A 489 -35.68 91.56 -54.33
CA SER A 489 -34.96 90.68 -55.27
C SER A 489 -33.58 90.29 -54.72
N ARG A 490 -33.50 89.99 -53.42
CA ARG A 490 -32.27 89.46 -52.77
C ARG A 490 -32.47 88.22 -51.89
N ASN A 491 -33.69 87.74 -51.69
CA ASN A 491 -33.92 86.52 -50.87
C ASN A 491 -34.22 85.23 -51.66
N LEU A 492 -34.11 85.26 -52.99
CA LEU A 492 -34.15 84.03 -53.82
C LEU A 492 -32.77 83.53 -54.29
N ALA A 493 -31.68 84.20 -53.92
CA ALA A 493 -30.31 83.82 -54.31
C ALA A 493 -29.47 83.24 -53.15
N LEU A 494 -30.06 82.97 -51.98
CA LEU A 494 -29.34 82.45 -50.81
C LEU A 494 -29.88 81.11 -50.26
N LYS A 495 -30.71 80.41 -51.03
CA LYS A 495 -31.19 79.04 -50.71
C LYS A 495 -30.77 77.94 -51.69
N SER A 496 -29.95 78.27 -52.69
CA SER A 496 -29.46 77.31 -53.70
C SER A 496 -27.95 77.01 -53.62
N ALA A 497 -27.27 77.45 -52.54
CA ALA A 497 -25.83 77.21 -52.32
C ALA A 497 -25.57 76.43 -51.01
N LYS A 498 -26.41 75.44 -50.70
CA LYS A 498 -26.14 74.46 -49.63
C LYS A 498 -26.64 73.05 -49.96
N ILE A 499 -26.54 72.67 -51.25
CA ILE A 499 -26.68 71.29 -51.74
C ILE A 499 -25.56 71.02 -52.77
N ILE A 500 -24.31 71.36 -52.43
CA ILE A 500 -23.10 70.77 -53.03
C ILE A 500 -22.03 70.78 -51.94
N TYR A 501 -22.20 69.95 -50.90
CA TYR A 501 -21.13 69.39 -50.07
C TYR A 501 -21.79 68.36 -49.14
N MET A 502 -21.97 67.14 -49.67
CA MET A 502 -22.19 65.86 -48.96
C MET A 502 -22.43 64.77 -50.02
N ARG A 503 -21.42 64.58 -50.88
CA ARG A 503 -21.22 63.35 -51.66
C ARG A 503 -19.74 63.28 -52.07
N SER A 504 -18.91 62.94 -51.10
CA SER A 504 -17.74 62.08 -51.29
C SER A 504 -17.51 61.30 -50.01
#